data_AF-A0A1G3QT38-F1
#
_entry.id   AF-A0A1G3QT38-F1
#
_cell.length_a   1.000
_cell.length_b   1.000
_cell.length_c   1.000
_cell.angle_alpha   90.00
_cell.angle_beta   90.00
_cell.angle_gamma   90.00
#
_symmetry.space_group_name_H-M   'P 1'
#
loop_
_entity.id
_entity.type
_entity.pdbx_description
1 polymer ?
#
loop_
_entity_poly.entity_id
_entity_poly.type
_entity_poly.pdbx_seq_one_letter_code
_entity_poly.pdbx_strand_id
1 'polypeptide(L)'
;MTDKKDEIEALLNKSESKLKTARIDFDNGQFDDSVSRSYYAVYHAISAALLSKDMAFSSHSQTIGAFNKEFIKTEIWPKEFAGIIQGLFEDRQIGDYDAIANIDEKTAKDNLNNAAKIVNKIKEFLMK
;
A
#
# COMPACT_ATOMS: atom_id res chain seq x y z
N MET A 1 -25.58 8.49 5.62
CA MET A 1 -24.97 7.81 4.47
C MET A 1 -23.69 8.56 4.19
N THR A 2 -22.54 7.93 4.41
CA THR A 2 -21.25 8.55 4.11
C THR A 2 -21.15 8.70 2.60
N ASP A 3 -20.77 9.88 2.10
CA ASP A 3 -20.55 10.08 0.67
C ASP A 3 -19.37 9.20 0.24
N LYS A 4 -19.44 8.57 -0.93
CA LYS A 4 -18.34 7.78 -1.51
C LYS A 4 -17.06 8.61 -1.57
N LYS A 5 -17.20 9.92 -1.84
CA LYS A 5 -16.07 10.84 -1.83
C LYS A 5 -15.40 10.93 -0.45
N ASP A 6 -16.20 11.01 0.62
CA ASP A 6 -15.69 11.05 2.00
C ASP A 6 -14.96 9.75 2.36
N GLU A 7 -15.45 8.59 1.88
CA GLU A 7 -14.80 7.30 2.12
C GLU A 7 -13.46 7.17 1.38
N ILE A 8 -13.40 7.62 0.12
CA ILE A 8 -12.15 7.70 -0.65
C ILE A 8 -11.14 8.61 0.07
N GLU A 9 -11.58 9.79 0.51
CA GLU A 9 -10.73 10.74 1.24
C GLU A 9 -10.23 10.14 2.57
N ALA A 10 -11.11 9.47 3.33
CA ALA A 10 -10.74 8.80 4.56
C ALA A 10 -9.70 7.69 4.34
N LEU A 11 -9.82 6.91 3.26
CA LEU A 11 -8.85 5.89 2.88
C LEU A 11 -7.49 6.49 2.51
N LEU A 12 -7.48 7.60 1.76
CA LEU A 12 -6.24 8.32 1.44
C LEU A 12 -5.57 8.91 2.69
N ASN A 13 -6.34 9.53 3.58
CA ASN A 13 -5.83 10.03 4.85
C ASN A 13 -5.24 8.90 5.71
N LYS A 14 -5.88 7.72 5.71
CA LYS A 14 -5.36 6.54 6.41
C LYS A 14 -4.08 6.03 5.76
N SER A 15 -4.01 6.00 4.43
CA SER A 15 -2.81 5.63 3.67
C SER A 15 -1.62 6.52 4.05
N GLU A 16 -1.80 7.84 4.03
CA GLU A 16 -0.76 8.81 4.39
C GLU A 16 -0.31 8.69 5.84
N SER A 17 -1.26 8.51 6.76
CA SER A 17 -0.95 8.26 8.17
C SER A 17 -0.09 7.01 8.35
N LYS A 18 -0.39 5.91 7.65
CA LYS A 18 0.43 4.69 7.67
C LYS A 18 1.81 4.91 7.07
N LEU A 19 1.94 5.67 6.00
CA LEU A 19 3.23 5.99 5.41
C LEU A 19 4.09 6.86 6.35
N LYS A 20 3.47 7.79 7.07
CA LYS A 20 4.13 8.58 8.12
C LYS A 20 4.61 7.68 9.26
N THR A 21 3.78 6.76 9.75
CA THR A 21 4.19 5.79 10.77
C THR A 21 5.33 4.90 10.27
N ALA A 22 5.27 4.40 9.04
CA ALA A 22 6.33 3.60 8.44
C ALA A 22 7.68 4.33 8.44
N ARG A 23 7.68 5.65 8.15
CA ARG A 23 8.89 6.48 8.26
C ARG A 23 9.41 6.58 9.69
N ILE A 24 8.52 6.81 10.67
CA ILE A 24 8.90 6.88 12.08
C ILE A 24 9.51 5.54 12.53
N ASP A 25 8.89 4.43 12.17
CA ASP A 25 9.37 3.09 12.53
C ASP A 25 10.74 2.82 11.91
N PHE A 26 10.92 3.15 10.63
CA PHE A 26 12.21 3.05 9.94
C PHE A 26 13.30 3.87 10.65
N ASP A 27 13.02 5.14 10.94
CA ASP A 27 13.99 6.05 11.55
C ASP A 27 14.38 5.62 12.98
N ASN A 28 13.54 4.79 13.64
CA ASN A 28 13.80 4.19 14.96
C ASN A 28 14.35 2.76 14.89
N GLY A 29 14.72 2.26 13.71
CA GLY A 29 15.25 0.91 13.53
C GLY A 29 14.22 -0.21 13.69
N GLN A 30 12.92 0.11 13.70
CA GLN A 30 11.81 -0.85 13.77
C GLN A 30 11.44 -1.31 12.34
N PHE A 31 12.31 -2.11 11.72
CA PHE A 31 12.20 -2.44 10.30
C PHE A 31 11.01 -3.31 9.95
N ASP A 32 10.67 -4.29 10.80
CA ASP A 32 9.49 -5.15 10.63
C ASP A 32 8.19 -4.33 10.66
N ASP A 33 8.04 -3.45 11.65
CA ASP A 33 6.91 -2.52 11.73
C ASP A 33 6.88 -1.54 10.54
N SER A 34 8.05 -1.04 10.11
CA SER A 34 8.16 -0.16 8.95
C SER A 34 7.61 -0.82 7.68
N VAL A 35 7.94 -2.09 7.39
CA VAL A 35 7.41 -2.77 6.20
C VAL A 35 5.93 -3.07 6.34
N SER A 36 5.47 -3.43 7.54
CA SER A 36 4.05 -3.62 7.85
C SER A 36 3.26 -2.36 7.51
N ARG A 37 3.70 -1.22 8.02
CA ARG A 37 3.04 0.08 7.78
C ARG A 37 3.17 0.54 6.33
N SER A 38 4.29 0.26 5.66
CA SER A 38 4.47 0.53 4.22
C SER A 38 3.46 -0.24 3.38
N TYR A 39 3.26 -1.53 3.66
CA TYR A 39 2.23 -2.33 3.00
C TYR A 39 0.82 -1.78 3.24
N TYR A 40 0.46 -1.49 4.48
CA TYR A 40 -0.88 -0.98 4.79
C TYR A 40 -1.15 0.40 4.20
N ALA A 41 -0.12 1.24 4.03
CA ALA A 41 -0.24 2.49 3.30
C ALA A 41 -0.68 2.24 1.85
N VAL A 42 0.00 1.34 1.15
CA VAL A 42 -0.34 0.96 -0.23
C VAL A 42 -1.71 0.29 -0.30
N TYR A 43 -2.03 -0.61 0.62
CA TYR A 43 -3.32 -1.29 0.68
C TYR A 43 -4.49 -0.30 0.74
N HIS A 44 -4.42 0.69 1.65
CA HIS A 44 -5.48 1.70 1.75
C HIS A 44 -5.58 2.59 0.51
N ALA A 45 -4.46 2.96 -0.11
CA ALA A 45 -4.48 3.71 -1.37
C ALA A 45 -5.12 2.89 -2.50
N ILE A 46 -4.75 1.61 -2.63
CA ILE A 46 -5.36 0.70 -3.61
C ILE A 46 -6.87 0.55 -3.38
N SER A 47 -7.30 0.42 -2.13
CA SER A 47 -8.74 0.39 -1.79
C SER A 47 -9.45 1.66 -2.24
N ALA A 48 -8.85 2.84 -2.04
CA ALA A 48 -9.41 4.11 -2.51
C ALA A 48 -9.53 4.16 -4.04
N ALA A 49 -8.50 3.67 -4.75
CA ALA A 49 -8.51 3.60 -6.21
C ALA A 49 -9.62 2.67 -6.73
N LEU A 50 -9.78 1.49 -6.14
CA LEU A 50 -10.85 0.56 -6.52
C LEU A 50 -12.24 1.12 -6.19
N LEU A 51 -12.39 1.79 -5.05
CA LEU A 51 -13.66 2.41 -4.67
C LEU A 51 -14.07 3.51 -5.65
N SER A 52 -13.10 4.23 -6.25
CA SER A 52 -13.40 5.19 -7.32
C SER A 52 -14.04 4.55 -8.57
N LYS A 53 -13.89 3.24 -8.74
CA LYS A 53 -14.54 2.41 -9.77
C LYS A 53 -15.72 1.58 -9.22
N ASP A 54 -16.25 1.94 -8.05
CA ASP A 54 -17.34 1.23 -7.37
C ASP A 54 -17.01 -0.24 -7.03
N MET A 55 -15.73 -0.53 -6.78
CA MET A 55 -15.23 -1.85 -6.41
C MET A 55 -14.68 -1.86 -4.98
N ALA A 56 -15.15 -2.80 -4.16
CA ALA A 56 -14.65 -3.01 -2.80
C ALA A 56 -14.54 -4.51 -2.51
N PHE A 57 -13.52 -4.89 -1.74
CA PHE A 57 -13.21 -6.28 -1.42
C PHE A 57 -12.85 -6.42 0.06
N SER A 58 -13.15 -7.58 0.63
CA SER A 58 -12.90 -7.88 2.05
C SER A 58 -11.58 -8.60 2.32
N SER A 59 -10.87 -9.04 1.28
CA SER A 59 -9.58 -9.73 1.40
C SER A 59 -8.45 -9.02 0.68
N HIS A 60 -7.24 -9.16 1.22
CA HIS A 60 -6.01 -8.62 0.66
C HIS A 60 -5.75 -9.13 -0.76
N SER A 61 -5.89 -10.44 -0.98
CA SER A 61 -5.66 -11.07 -2.28
C SER A 61 -6.65 -10.59 -3.35
N GLN A 62 -7.94 -10.49 -3.03
CA GLN A 62 -8.94 -9.96 -3.97
C GLN A 62 -8.69 -8.49 -4.29
N THR A 63 -8.35 -7.69 -3.29
CA THR A 63 -8.03 -6.26 -3.47
C THR A 63 -6.84 -6.07 -4.42
N ILE A 64 -5.73 -6.77 -4.17
CA ILE A 64 -4.53 -6.71 -5.02
C ILE A 64 -4.83 -7.25 -6.43
N GLY A 65 -5.52 -8.38 -6.52
CA GLY A 65 -5.89 -8.98 -7.80
C GLY A 65 -6.78 -8.07 -8.66
N ALA A 66 -7.76 -7.42 -8.04
CA ALA A 66 -8.62 -6.46 -8.71
C ALA A 66 -7.84 -5.22 -9.17
N PHE A 67 -6.97 -4.68 -8.33
CA PHE A 67 -6.12 -3.55 -8.71
C PHE A 67 -5.22 -3.86 -9.90
N ASN A 68 -4.57 -5.03 -9.87
CA ASN A 68 -3.74 -5.51 -10.97
C ASN A 68 -4.55 -5.62 -12.27
N LYS A 69 -5.78 -6.14 -12.19
CA LYS A 69 -6.67 -6.26 -13.36
C LYS A 69 -7.12 -4.91 -13.90
N GLU A 70 -7.56 -4.00 -13.03
CA GLU A 70 -8.29 -2.79 -13.43
C GLU A 70 -7.40 -1.60 -13.74
N PHE A 71 -6.15 -1.62 -13.28
CA PHE A 71 -5.23 -0.49 -13.45
C PHE A 71 -3.87 -0.85 -14.04
N ILE A 72 -3.31 -2.04 -13.72
CA ILE A 72 -2.00 -2.42 -14.25
C ILE A 72 -2.12 -3.13 -15.60
N LYS A 73 -3.05 -4.09 -15.74
CA LYS A 73 -3.30 -4.78 -17.03
C LYS A 73 -3.93 -3.86 -18.08
N THR A 74 -4.61 -2.80 -17.65
CA THR A 74 -5.17 -1.74 -18.51
C THR A 74 -4.17 -0.62 -18.79
N GLU A 75 -2.92 -0.76 -18.35
CA GLU A 75 -1.81 0.16 -18.61
C GLU A 75 -1.99 1.58 -18.06
N ILE A 76 -2.90 1.77 -17.08
CA ILE A 76 -3.02 3.02 -16.32
C ILE A 76 -1.77 3.23 -15.45
N TRP A 77 -1.22 2.14 -14.89
CA TRP A 77 0.06 2.15 -14.18
C TRP A 77 1.03 1.10 -14.72
N PRO A 78 2.35 1.30 -14.53
CA PRO A 78 3.37 0.41 -15.07
C PRO A 78 3.28 -1.01 -14.49
N LYS A 79 3.62 -2.01 -15.30
CA LYS A 79 3.64 -3.43 -14.90
C LYS A 79 4.51 -3.73 -13.68
N GLU A 80 5.56 -2.93 -13.46
CA GLU A 80 6.45 -3.06 -12.31
C GLU A 80 5.71 -2.92 -10.96
N PHE A 81 4.59 -2.17 -10.91
CA PHE A 81 3.84 -1.96 -9.68
C PHE A 81 3.27 -3.27 -9.13
N ALA A 82 2.91 -4.23 -9.99
CA ALA A 82 2.42 -5.52 -9.54
C ALA A 82 3.48 -6.27 -8.72
N GLY A 83 4.74 -6.26 -9.18
CA GLY A 83 5.85 -6.89 -8.46
C GLY A 83 6.18 -6.17 -7.16
N ILE A 84 6.15 -4.83 -7.16
CA ILE A 84 6.37 -4.03 -5.96
C ILE A 84 5.30 -4.31 -4.89
N ILE A 85 4.02 -4.34 -5.28
CA ILE A 85 2.90 -4.61 -4.35
C ILE A 85 3.00 -6.02 -3.77
N GLN A 86 3.42 -6.99 -4.60
CA GLN A 86 3.63 -8.36 -4.15
C GLN A 86 4.78 -8.45 -3.14
N GLY A 87 5.93 -7.81 -3.42
CA GLY A 87 7.05 -7.77 -2.48
C GLY A 87 6.68 -7.12 -1.15
N LEU A 88 6.00 -5.97 -1.17
CA LEU A 88 5.46 -5.34 0.03
C LEU A 88 4.57 -6.27 0.85
N PHE A 89 3.72 -7.07 0.19
CA PHE A 89 2.85 -8.02 0.86
C PHE A 89 3.65 -9.16 1.52
N GLU A 90 4.63 -9.71 0.82
CA GLU A 90 5.50 -10.79 1.29
C GLU A 90 6.36 -10.34 2.47
N ASP A 91 7.03 -9.19 2.36
CA ASP A 91 7.85 -8.63 3.44
C ASP A 91 7.01 -8.28 4.67
N ARG A 92 5.77 -7.83 4.48
CA ARG A 92 4.82 -7.65 5.59
C ARG A 92 4.47 -8.97 6.27
N GLN A 93 4.37 -10.09 5.54
CA GLN A 93 4.13 -11.39 6.19
C GLN A 93 5.31 -11.79 7.07
N ILE A 94 6.53 -11.55 6.60
CA ILE A 94 7.76 -11.79 7.37
C ILE A 94 7.75 -10.92 8.63
N GLY A 95 7.65 -9.60 8.48
CA GLY A 95 7.71 -8.67 9.61
C GLY A 95 6.58 -8.84 10.65
N ASP A 96 5.36 -9.21 10.22
CA ASP A 96 4.24 -9.35 11.16
C ASP A 96 4.17 -10.71 11.86
N TYR A 97 4.73 -11.78 11.27
CA TYR A 97 4.45 -13.16 11.71
C TYR A 97 5.63 -14.11 11.78
N ASP A 98 6.74 -13.85 11.08
CA ASP A 98 7.91 -14.71 11.18
C ASP A 98 8.64 -14.44 12.49
N ALA A 99 8.87 -15.47 13.29
CA ALA A 99 9.52 -15.35 14.59
C ALA A 99 11.06 -15.53 14.50
N ILE A 100 11.57 -15.90 13.33
CA ILE A 100 12.97 -16.27 13.11
C ILE A 100 13.63 -15.32 12.12
N ALA A 101 12.96 -15.01 11.01
CA ALA A 101 13.41 -14.04 10.03
C ALA A 101 13.02 -12.62 10.46
N ASN A 102 13.92 -11.67 10.23
CA ASN A 102 13.65 -10.24 10.44
C ASN A 102 13.96 -9.47 9.16
N ILE A 103 13.32 -8.33 9.01
CA ILE A 103 13.55 -7.41 7.90
C ILE A 103 14.81 -6.58 8.17
N ASP A 104 15.70 -6.52 7.17
CA ASP A 104 16.88 -5.67 7.22
C ASP A 104 16.58 -4.21 6.84
N GLU A 105 17.49 -3.30 7.20
CA GLU A 105 17.33 -1.86 6.94
C GLU A 105 17.12 -1.57 5.45
N LYS A 106 17.86 -2.28 4.57
CA LYS A 106 17.80 -2.05 3.13
C LYS A 106 16.39 -2.38 2.60
N THR A 107 15.85 -3.54 2.97
CA THR A 107 14.52 -4.01 2.57
C THR A 107 13.45 -3.08 3.11
N ALA A 108 13.56 -2.67 4.39
CA ALA A 108 12.63 -1.70 4.96
C ALA A 108 12.68 -0.35 4.22
N LYS A 109 13.87 0.12 3.84
CA LYS A 109 14.03 1.37 3.09
C LYS A 109 13.42 1.29 1.70
N ASP A 110 13.67 0.19 0.99
CA ASP A 110 13.16 -0.06 -0.35
C ASP A 110 11.62 -0.12 -0.31
N ASN A 111 11.04 -0.84 0.65
CA ASN A 111 9.59 -0.90 0.84
C ASN A 111 8.96 0.45 1.15
N LEU A 112 9.59 1.23 2.04
CA LEU A 112 9.09 2.55 2.39
C LEU A 112 9.11 3.52 1.19
N ASN A 113 10.18 3.50 0.39
CA ASN A 113 10.29 4.33 -0.81
C ASN A 113 9.28 3.89 -1.89
N ASN A 114 9.13 2.58 -2.09
CA ASN A 114 8.18 2.00 -3.02
C ASN A 114 6.74 2.29 -2.63
N ALA A 115 6.40 2.17 -1.34
CA ALA A 115 5.09 2.52 -0.82
C ALA A 115 4.78 3.99 -1.06
N ALA A 116 5.73 4.89 -0.76
CA ALA A 116 5.56 6.32 -1.02
C ALA A 116 5.31 6.61 -2.51
N LYS A 117 6.06 5.96 -3.42
CA LYS A 117 5.88 6.10 -4.87
C LYS A 117 4.46 5.71 -5.31
N ILE A 118 3.97 4.55 -4.87
CA ILE A 118 2.63 4.06 -5.25
C ILE A 118 1.53 4.94 -4.65
N VAL A 119 1.61 5.26 -3.36
CA VAL A 119 0.62 6.10 -2.67
C VAL A 119 0.50 7.47 -3.35
N ASN A 120 1.63 8.11 -3.66
CA ASN A 120 1.63 9.40 -4.36
C ASN A 120 0.97 9.29 -5.75
N LYS A 121 1.25 8.24 -6.52
CA LYS A 121 0.64 8.06 -7.85
C LYS A 121 -0.86 7.82 -7.79
N ILE A 122 -1.34 7.08 -6.80
CA ILE A 122 -2.78 6.88 -6.61
C ILE A 122 -3.46 8.18 -6.17
N LYS A 123 -2.85 8.91 -5.24
CA LYS A 123 -3.37 10.22 -4.81
C LYS A 123 -3.46 11.21 -5.98
N GLU A 124 -2.39 11.33 -6.77
CA GLU A 124 -2.37 12.14 -8.00
C GLU A 124 -3.46 11.75 -9.00
N PHE A 125 -3.80 10.46 -9.08
CA PHE A 125 -4.86 9.97 -9.96
C PHE A 125 -6.26 10.36 -9.46
N LEU A 126 -6.50 10.30 -8.14
CA LEU A 126 -7.81 10.57 -7.54
C LEU A 126 -8.10 12.06 -7.30
N MET A 127 -7.08 12.91 -7.30
CA MET A 127 -7.22 14.37 -7.16
C MET A 127 -7.41 15.12 -8.49
N LYS A 128 -7.41 14.40 -9.61
CA LYS A 128 -7.73 14.94 -10.94
C LYS A 128 -9.23 14.91 -11.19
#